data_AF-I3S0Y7-F1
#
_entry.id   AF-I3S0Y7-F1
#
_cell.length_a   1.000
_cell.length_b   1.000
_cell.length_c   1.000
_cell.angle_alpha   90.00
_cell.angle_beta   90.00
_cell.angle_gamma   90.00
#
_symmetry.space_group_name_H-M   'P 1'
#
loop_
_entity.id
_entity.type
_entity.pdbx_description
1 polymer ?
#
loop_
_entity_poly.entity_id
_entity_poly.type
_entity_poly.pdbx_seq_one_letter_code
_entity_poly.pdbx_strand_id
1 'polypeptide(L)' 'MMRRGFQCVGPTVVYSFMQVAGLVNDHLVTCFRFHECSNVTLKNEFKTEVKEKKVENETVNLTKIQ' A
#
# COMPACT_ATOMS: atom_id res chain seq x y z
N MET A 1 -13.96 -4.62 -12.33
CA MET A 1 -15.02 -3.60 -12.46
C MET A 1 -16.09 -4.04 -13.45
N MET A 2 -15.74 -4.50 -14.65
CA MET A 2 -16.72 -4.98 -15.64
C MET A 2 -17.65 -6.11 -15.12
N ARG A 3 -17.10 -7.14 -14.46
CA ARG A 3 -17.90 -8.23 -13.85
C ARG A 3 -18.83 -7.79 -12.72
N ARG A 4 -18.61 -6.60 -12.14
CA ARG A 4 -19.44 -6.02 -11.09
C ARG A 4 -20.48 -5.03 -11.67
N GLY A 5 -20.66 -4.98 -12.99
CA GLY A 5 -21.65 -4.14 -13.66
C GLY A 5 -21.19 -2.71 -13.99
N PHE A 6 -19.92 -2.35 -13.72
CA PHE A 6 -19.40 -1.03 -14.09
C PHE A 6 -19.13 -0.97 -15.60
N GLN A 7 -19.71 0.03 -16.25
CA GLN A 7 -19.51 0.31 -17.68
C GLN A 7 -18.39 1.35 -17.87
N CYS A 8 -17.77 1.39 -19.05
CA CYS A 8 -16.72 2.35 -19.43
C CYS A 8 -15.41 2.29 -18.61
N VAL A 9 -15.15 1.17 -17.92
CA VAL A 9 -13.94 0.95 -17.11
C VAL A 9 -12.80 0.34 -17.92
N GLY A 10 -12.41 1.03 -19.00
CA GLY A 10 -11.24 0.66 -19.80
C GLY A 10 -9.94 0.78 -18.99
N PRO A 11 -8.83 0.15 -19.44
CA PRO A 11 -7.56 0.16 -18.73
C PRO A 11 -7.04 1.56 -18.42
N THR A 12 -7.20 2.51 -19.35
CA THR A 12 -6.83 3.92 -19.15
C THR A 12 -7.62 4.56 -18.01
N VAL A 13 -8.94 4.35 -17.96
CA VAL A 13 -9.81 4.89 -16.90
C VAL A 13 -9.41 4.34 -15.54
N VAL A 14 -9.14 3.03 -15.49
CA VAL A 14 -8.70 2.36 -14.25
C VAL A 14 -7.35 2.93 -13.80
N TYR A 15 -6.41 3.12 -14.72
CA TYR A 15 -5.09 3.65 -14.40
C TYR A 15 -5.14 5.10 -13.91
N SER A 16 -5.89 5.97 -14.59
CA SER A 16 -6.10 7.36 -14.14
C SER A 16 -6.78 7.42 -12.77
N PHE A 17 -7.73 6.53 -12.50
CA PHE A 17 -8.33 6.42 -11.17
C PHE A 17 -7.29 6.05 -10.11
N MET A 18 -6.42 5.08 -10.40
CA MET A 18 -5.36 4.67 -9.47
C MET A 18 -4.36 5.79 -9.16
N GLN A 19 -4.02 6.64 -10.14
CA GLN A 19 -3.17 7.81 -9.94
C GLN A 19 -3.82 8.83 -9.00
N VAL A 20 -5.07 9.21 -9.24
CA VAL A 20 -5.77 10.24 -8.44
C VAL A 20 -6.12 9.75 -7.04
N ALA A 21 -6.45 8.46 -6.89
CA ALA A 21 -6.71 7.85 -5.59
C ALA A 21 -5.44 7.67 -4.73
N GLY A 22 -4.26 7.99 -5.26
CA GLY A 22 -2.98 7.82 -4.56
C GLY A 22 -2.54 6.37 -4.42
N LEU A 23 -3.13 5.46 -5.20
CA LEU A 23 -2.75 4.04 -5.23
C LEU A 23 -1.47 3.80 -6.05
N VAL A 24 -1.15 4.73 -6.96
CA VAL A 24 0.07 4.73 -7.76
C VAL A 24 0.74 6.09 -7.63
N ASN A 25 2.03 6.08 -7.30
CA ASN A 25 2.87 7.29 -7.35
C ASN A 25 3.51 7.39 -8.73
N ASP A 26 2.85 8.11 -9.65
CA ASP A 26 3.34 8.36 -11.01
C ASP A 26 3.88 9.79 -11.17
N HIS A 27 4.32 10.41 -10.07
CA HIS A 27 5.01 11.69 -10.15
C HIS A 27 6.37 11.52 -10.83
N LEU A 28 6.75 12.49 -11.67
CA LEU A 28 8.11 12.55 -12.21
C LEU A 28 9.11 12.65 -11.07
N VAL A 29 10.30 12.05 -11.23
CA VAL A 29 11.38 12.10 -10.23
C VAL A 29 11.85 13.53 -9.91
N THR A 30 11.62 14.47 -10.84
CA THR A 30 11.90 15.89 -10.67
C THR A 30 10.78 16.65 -9.96
N CYS A 31 9.62 16.02 -9.71
CA CYS A 31 8.52 16.62 -8.98
C CYS A 31 8.92 16.80 -7.51
N PHE A 32 8.69 17.99 -6.96
CA PHE A 32 8.99 18.32 -5.56
C PHE A 32 8.31 17.37 -4.55
N ARG A 33 7.22 16.69 -4.94
CA ARG A 33 6.48 15.74 -4.09
C ARG A 33 6.87 14.28 -4.28
N PHE A 34 7.71 13.96 -5.28
CA PHE A 34 8.05 12.56 -5.59
C PHE A 34 8.61 11.82 -4.37
N HIS A 35 9.57 12.44 -3.67
CA HIS A 35 10.16 11.89 -2.45
C HIS A 35 9.16 11.79 -1.28
N GLU A 36 8.27 12.77 -1.12
CA GLU A 36 7.23 12.75 -0.08
C GLU A 36 6.26 11.58 -0.30
N CYS A 37 5.79 11.41 -1.55
CA CYS A 37 4.87 10.34 -1.94
C CYS A 37 5.53 8.96 -1.96
N SER A 38 6.84 8.88 -2.24
CA SER A 38 7.59 7.62 -2.23
C SER A 38 7.84 7.10 -0.81
N ASN A 39 7.96 7.98 0.18
CA ASN A 39 8.33 7.62 1.55
C ASN A 39 7.11 7.34 2.45
N VAL A 40 5.92 7.12 1.87
CA VAL A 40 4.65 6.94 2.60
C VAL A 40 4.58 5.62 3.40
N THR A 41 5.58 4.73 3.31
CA THR A 41 5.55 3.39 3.91
C THR A 41 5.37 3.35 5.44
N LEU A 42 5.60 4.43 6.21
CA LEU A 42 5.59 4.36 7.69
C LEU A 42 4.88 5.52 8.41
N LYS A 43 3.89 6.18 7.81
CA LYS A 43 3.02 7.13 8.53
C LYS A 43 1.55 6.70 8.58
N ASN A 44 1.29 5.40 8.57
CA ASN A 44 -0.02 4.89 8.92
C ASN A 44 -0.18 4.87 10.44
N GLU A 45 -0.17 6.06 11.07
CA GLU A 45 -1.00 6.30 12.25
C GLU A 45 -2.46 6.42 11.79
N PHE A 46 -2.96 5.36 11.17
CA PHE A 46 -4.40 5.18 11.07
C PHE A 46 -4.81 4.64 12.44
N LYS A 47 -5.17 5.57 13.33
CA LYS A 47 -5.89 5.29 14.57
C LYS A 47 -7.23 4.69 14.18
N THR A 48 -7.25 3.39 13.92
CA THR A 48 -8.48 2.62 13.90
C THR A 48 -8.26 1.43 14.78
N GLU A 49 -8.96 1.49 15.90
CA GLU A 49 -9.16 0.37 16.80
C GLU A 49 -9.89 -0.74 16.04
N VAL A 50 -9.14 -1.57 15.32
CA VAL A 50 -9.56 -2.92 14.99
C VAL A 50 -8.64 -3.84 15.78
N LYS A 51 -9.12 -4.22 16.98
CA LYS A 51 -8.51 -5.26 17.81
C LYS A 51 -8.60 -6.59 17.05
N GLU A 52 -7.53 -7.04 16.41
CA GLU A 52 -7.37 -8.47 16.12
C GLU A 52 -5.95 -8.95 16.44
N LYS A 53 -5.84 -9.43 17.68
CA LYS A 53 -5.08 -10.60 18.17
C LYS A 53 -3.68 -10.86 17.59
N LYS A 54 -2.69 -10.60 18.45
CA LYS A 54 -1.54 -11.45 18.79
C LYS A 54 -1.43 -12.76 17.98
N VAL A 55 -0.45 -12.82 17.09
CA VAL A 55 0.27 -14.07 16.80
C VAL A 55 1.73 -13.77 17.09
N GLU A 56 2.13 -14.09 18.33
CA GLU A 56 3.52 -14.25 18.72
C GLU A 56 4.19 -15.24 17.76
N ASN A 57 5.42 -14.94 17.35
CA ASN A 57 6.45 -15.93 17.06
C ASN A 57 7.82 -15.24 17.25
N GLU A 58 8.10 -14.82 18.48
CA GLU A 58 9.49 -14.82 18.94
C GLU A 58 9.84 -16.24 19.40
N THR A 59 11.12 -16.59 19.27
CA THR A 59 11.79 -17.78 19.81
C THR A 59 11.87 -19.02 18.92
N VAL A 60 12.86 -19.04 18.02
CA VAL A 60 13.84 -20.14 18.03
C VAL A 60 15.24 -19.55 17.85
N ASN A 61 15.80 -19.01 18.94
CA ASN A 61 17.24 -18.92 19.09
C ASN A 61 17.66 -20.20 19.82
N LEU A 62 17.92 -21.30 19.09
CA LEU A 62 18.52 -22.53 19.62
C LEU A 62 18.93 -23.48 18.48
N THR A 63 19.96 -23.10 17.73
CA THR A 63 20.92 -24.07 17.16
C THR A 63 22.33 -23.60 17.50
N LYS A 64 22.72 -23.85 18.74
CA LYS A 64 24.12 -23.78 19.17
C LYS A 64 24.58 -25.19 19.56
N ILE A 65 24.69 -26.10 18.59
CA ILE A 65 25.58 -27.27 18.66
C ILE A 65 25.97 -27.68 17.23
N GLN A 66 27.01 -27.03 16.67
CA GLN A 66 28.26 -27.70 16.30
C GLN A 66 29.37 -26.64 16.19
#